data_AF-A0A101X9Z5-F1
#
_entry.id   AF-A0A101X9Z5-F1
#
_cell.length_a   1.000
_cell.length_b   1.000
_cell.length_c   1.000
_cell.angle_alpha   90.00
_cell.angle_beta   90.00
_cell.angle_gamma   90.00
#
_symmetry.space_group_name_H-M   'P 1'
#
loop_
_entity.id
_entity.type
_entity.pdbx_description
1 polymer ?
#
loop_
_entity_poly.entity_id
_entity_poly.type
_entity_poly.pdbx_seq_one_letter_code
_entity_poly.pdbx_strand_id
1 'polypeptide(L)'
;MYRYLVIRAEDPLECLERINLYFVAVAGLRFKAIEFNIVGIYDDIIALGVPRDLVGKARALVALLDGCRTVKVRGTVKSARRTAMSIRRRRPNA
;
A
#
# COMPACT_ATOMS: atom_id res chain seq x y z
N MET A 1 7.58 -13.32 6.45
CA MET A 1 6.49 -13.61 5.48
C MET A 1 5.71 -12.33 5.21
N TYR A 2 5.42 -12.01 3.95
CA TYR A 2 4.74 -10.77 3.58
C TYR A 2 3.21 -10.92 3.52
N ARG A 3 2.50 -9.82 3.68
CA ARG A 3 1.09 -9.62 3.31
C ARG A 3 1.01 -8.43 2.37
N TYR A 4 0.02 -8.44 1.49
CA TYR A 4 -0.08 -7.46 0.42
C TYR A 4 -1.29 -6.57 0.65
N LEU A 5 -1.03 -5.31 0.98
CA LEU A 5 -2.03 -4.26 1.04
C LEU A 5 -2.44 -3.89 -0.37
N VAL A 6 -3.75 -3.83 -0.60
CA VAL A 6 -4.33 -3.22 -1.78
C VAL A 6 -4.88 -1.88 -1.30
N ILE A 7 -4.32 -0.80 -1.81
CA ILE A 7 -4.57 0.57 -1.37
C ILE A 7 -5.18 1.32 -2.55
N ARG A 8 -6.31 2.00 -2.34
CA ARG A 8 -6.81 2.99 -3.27
C ARG A 8 -6.23 4.34 -2.90
N ALA A 9 -5.77 5.09 -3.89
CA ALA A 9 -5.17 6.40 -3.70
C ALA A 9 -5.68 7.37 -4.76
N GLU A 10 -6.05 8.58 -4.34
CA GLU A 10 -6.36 9.67 -5.27
C GLU A 10 -5.14 10.00 -6.12
N ASP A 11 -3.97 10.19 -5.49
CA ASP A 11 -2.64 10.19 -6.13
C ASP A 11 -1.80 8.99 -5.63
N PRO A 12 -1.61 7.94 -6.45
CA PRO A 12 -0.85 6.77 -6.06
C PRO A 12 0.63 7.02 -5.77
N LEU A 13 1.25 7.98 -6.45
CA LEU A 13 2.68 8.26 -6.28
C LEU A 13 2.89 9.00 -4.96
N GLU A 14 2.13 10.07 -4.73
CA GLU A 14 2.19 10.82 -3.48
C GLU A 14 1.85 9.93 -2.27
N CYS A 15 0.82 9.08 -2.40
CA CYS A 15 0.45 8.14 -1.35
C CYS A 15 1.61 7.19 -1.00
N LEU A 16 2.32 6.66 -2.01
CA LEU A 16 3.44 5.75 -1.81
C LEU A 16 4.64 6.45 -1.18
N GLU A 17 4.96 7.68 -1.62
CA GLU A 17 6.03 8.51 -1.06
C GLU A 17 5.76 8.82 0.42
N ARG A 18 4.53 9.23 0.75
CA ARG A 18 4.12 9.51 2.13
C ARG A 18 4.16 8.27 3.01
N ILE A 19 3.75 7.10 2.49
CA ILE A 19 3.90 5.83 3.21
C ILE A 19 5.39 5.60 3.54
N ASN A 20 6.27 5.74 2.55
CA ASN A 20 7.70 5.52 2.75
C ASN A 20 8.31 6.50 3.78
N LEU A 21 7.94 7.78 3.69
CA LEU A 21 8.43 8.83 4.57
C LEU A 21 7.98 8.63 6.03
N TYR A 22 6.70 8.32 6.24
CA TYR A 22 6.10 8.26 7.59
C TYR A 22 6.13 6.87 8.22
N PHE A 23 6.53 5.83 7.49
CA PHE A 23 6.49 4.46 8.02
C PHE A 23 7.36 4.29 9.26
N VAL A 24 8.54 4.92 9.30
CA VAL A 24 9.43 4.83 10.45
C VAL A 24 8.78 5.38 11.72
N ALA A 25 7.95 6.42 11.61
CA ALA A 25 7.26 7.02 12.75
C ALA A 25 6.26 6.04 13.41
N VAL A 26 5.59 5.20 12.62
CA VAL A 26 4.63 4.20 13.14
C VAL A 26 5.27 2.85 13.44
N ALA A 27 6.27 2.45 12.66
CA ALA A 27 6.96 1.17 12.80
C ALA A 27 7.94 1.20 13.98
N GLY A 28 8.66 2.31 14.14
CA GLY A 28 9.79 2.49 15.05
C GLY A 28 11.13 2.29 14.32
N LEU A 29 12.19 2.87 14.87
CA LEU A 29 13.54 2.91 14.27
C LEU A 29 14.12 1.54 13.92
N ARG A 30 13.75 0.49 14.67
CA ARG A 30 14.17 -0.90 14.42
C ARG A 30 13.79 -1.39 13.01
N PHE A 31 12.79 -0.77 12.38
CA PHE A 31 12.28 -1.13 11.08
C PHE A 31 12.68 -0.16 9.96
N LYS A 32 13.64 0.74 10.22
CA LYS A 32 14.12 1.75 9.26
C LYS A 32 14.67 1.14 7.97
N ALA A 33 15.25 -0.05 8.03
CA ALA A 33 15.82 -0.75 6.88
C ALA A 33 14.82 -1.64 6.12
N ILE A 34 13.53 -1.61 6.49
CA ILE A 34 12.53 -2.42 5.79
C ILE A 34 12.15 -1.75 4.48
N GLU A 35 12.51 -2.41 3.39
CA GLU A 35 12.04 -2.06 2.07
C GLU A 35 10.63 -2.63 1.85
N PHE A 36 9.73 -1.78 1.38
CA PHE A 36 8.43 -2.25 0.92
C PHE A 36 8.56 -2.99 -0.40
N ASN A 37 7.87 -4.12 -0.52
CA ASN A 37 7.80 -4.85 -1.78
C ASN A 37 6.69 -4.26 -2.64
N ILE A 38 7.03 -3.31 -3.52
CA ILE A 38 6.08 -2.71 -4.45
C ILE A 38 5.75 -3.74 -5.54
N VAL A 39 4.55 -4.30 -5.50
CA VAL A 39 4.07 -5.24 -6.53
C VAL A 39 3.67 -4.50 -7.81
N GLY A 40 3.14 -3.29 -7.66
CA GLY A 40 2.80 -2.42 -8.78
C GLY A 40 1.75 -1.36 -8.43
N ILE A 41 1.64 -0.39 -9.34
CA ILE A 41 0.60 0.65 -9.36
C ILE A 41 -0.29 0.39 -10.57
N TYR A 42 -1.61 0.40 -10.37
CA TYR A 42 -2.64 0.08 -11.36
C TYR A 42 -3.72 1.15 -11.33
N ASP A 43 -3.58 2.17 -12.16
CA ASP A 43 -4.42 3.38 -12.13
C ASP A 43 -4.45 3.98 -10.71
N ASP A 44 -5.60 3.98 -10.04
CA ASP A 44 -5.78 4.50 -8.68
C ASP A 44 -5.52 3.48 -7.55
N ILE A 45 -4.88 2.35 -7.87
CA ILE A 45 -4.61 1.26 -6.91
C ILE A 45 -3.13 0.95 -6.77
N ILE A 46 -2.65 0.85 -5.54
CA ILE A 46 -1.30 0.36 -5.19
C ILE A 46 -1.41 -1.03 -4.59
N ALA A 47 -0.54 -1.95 -5.04
CA ALA A 47 -0.33 -3.24 -4.38
C ALA A 47 1.04 -3.22 -3.66
N LEU A 48 1.01 -3.18 -2.32
CA LEU A 48 2.19 -3.01 -1.48
C LEU A 48 2.40 -4.20 -0.55
N GLY A 49 3.54 -4.86 -0.66
CA GLY A 49 3.96 -5.94 0.24
C GLY A 49 4.58 -5.39 1.52
N VAL A 50 4.03 -5.81 2.65
CA VAL A 50 4.45 -5.43 4.00
C VAL A 50 4.71 -6.69 4.84
N PRO A 51 5.75 -6.70 5.70
CA PRO A 51 5.97 -7.78 6.66
C PRO A 51 4.73 -8.03 7.53
N ARG A 52 4.40 -9.31 7.77
CA ARG A 52 3.14 -9.73 8.41
C ARG A 52 2.88 -9.07 9.77
N ASP A 53 3.94 -8.85 10.54
CA ASP A 53 3.98 -8.19 11.83
C ASP A 53 3.69 -6.68 11.77
N LEU A 54 3.95 -6.05 10.61
CA LEU A 54 3.79 -4.61 10.42
C LEU A 54 2.49 -4.22 9.69
N VAL A 55 1.68 -5.20 9.30
CA VAL A 55 0.41 -4.95 8.57
C VAL A 55 -0.51 -4.02 9.34
N GLY A 56 -0.66 -4.20 10.66
CA GLY A 56 -1.51 -3.35 11.49
C GLY A 56 -1.06 -1.89 11.45
N LYS A 57 0.25 -1.66 11.62
CA LYS A 57 0.88 -0.33 11.60
C LYS A 57 0.80 0.32 10.22
N ALA A 58 1.08 -0.44 9.16
CA ALA A 58 0.97 0.05 7.79
C ALA A 58 -0.47 0.46 7.46
N ARG A 59 -1.48 -0.32 7.88
CA ARG A 59 -2.90 0.03 7.69
C ARG A 59 -3.29 1.29 8.45
N ALA A 60 -2.84 1.41 9.70
CA ALA A 60 -3.08 2.59 10.51
C ALA A 60 -2.48 3.84 9.84
N LEU A 61 -1.23 3.76 9.38
CA LEU A 61 -0.60 4.85 8.63
C LEU A 61 -1.40 5.20 7.38
N VAL A 62 -1.73 4.22 6.53
CA VAL A 62 -2.51 4.46 5.31
C VAL A 62 -3.85 5.14 5.62
N ALA A 63 -4.48 4.85 6.75
CA ALA A 63 -5.73 5.48 7.16
C ALA A 63 -5.57 6.92 7.66
N LEU A 64 -4.36 7.33 8.03
CA LEU A 64 -4.03 8.70 8.44
C LEU A 64 -3.58 9.58 7.25
N LEU A 65 -3.28 8.98 6.11
CA LEU A 65 -2.88 9.70 4.91
C LEU A 65 -4.12 10.06 4.10
N ASP A 66 -4.45 11.36 4.06
CA ASP A 66 -5.54 11.86 3.22
C ASP A 66 -5.39 11.41 1.76
N GLY A 67 -6.50 11.01 1.16
CA GLY A 67 -6.54 10.47 -0.20
C GLY A 67 -6.10 9.01 -0.32
N CYS A 68 -5.63 8.35 0.75
CA CYS A 68 -5.24 6.94 0.76
C CYS A 68 -6.22 6.07 1.56
N ARG A 69 -6.51 4.86 1.07
CA ARG A 69 -7.34 3.89 1.80
C ARG A 69 -6.93 2.46 1.51
N THR A 70 -6.68 1.67 2.56
CA THR A 70 -6.55 0.21 2.40
C THR A 70 -7.94 -0.39 2.10
N VAL A 71 -8.10 -1.00 0.92
CA VAL A 71 -9.35 -1.64 0.49
C VAL A 71 -9.34 -3.15 0.70
N LYS A 72 -8.16 -3.80 0.68
CA LYS A 72 -8.05 -5.23 0.95
C LYS A 72 -6.65 -5.61 1.41
N VAL A 73 -6.55 -6.75 2.11
CA VAL A 73 -5.27 -7.40 2.42
C VAL A 73 -5.26 -8.79 1.81
N ARG A 74 -4.17 -9.16 1.15
CA ARG A 74 -4.00 -10.44 0.47
C ARG A 74 -2.77 -11.19 0.97
N GLY A 75 -2.83 -12.52 0.86
CA GLY A 75 -1.75 -13.39 1.32
C GLY A 75 -0.62 -13.58 0.30
N THR A 76 -0.90 -13.37 -0.99
CA THR A 76 0.06 -13.64 -2.07
C THR A 76 0.09 -12.51 -3.10
N VAL A 77 1.24 -12.32 -3.77
CA VAL A 77 1.41 -11.38 -4.89
C VAL A 77 0.33 -11.60 -5.95
N LYS A 78 0.11 -12.86 -6.37
CA LYS A 78 -0.87 -13.24 -7.41
C LYS A 78 -2.28 -12.78 -7.06
N SER A 79 -2.71 -12.99 -5.81
CA SER A 79 -4.05 -12.58 -5.37
C SER A 79 -4.18 -11.07 -5.18
N ALA A 80 -3.12 -10.38 -4.77
CA ALA A 80 -3.05 -8.93 -4.67
C ALA A 80 -3.19 -8.27 -6.05
N ARG A 81 -2.34 -8.67 -7.01
CA ARG A 81 -2.38 -8.16 -8.40
C ARG A 81 -3.73 -8.38 -9.06
N ARG A 82 -4.31 -9.59 -8.94
CA ARG A 82 -5.65 -9.89 -9.45
C ARG A 82 -6.70 -8.96 -8.84
N THR A 83 -6.64 -8.74 -7.53
CA THR A 83 -7.58 -7.84 -6.84
C THR A 83 -7.42 -6.41 -7.32
N ALA A 84 -6.18 -5.90 -7.40
CA ALA A 84 -5.90 -4.56 -7.87
C ALA A 84 -6.45 -4.34 -9.30
N MET A 85 -6.14 -5.25 -10.22
CA MET A 85 -6.65 -5.21 -11.60
C MET A 85 -8.17 -5.22 -11.68
N SER A 86 -8.86 -5.93 -10.78
CA SER A 86 -10.33 -6.04 -10.79
C SER A 86 -11.08 -4.81 -10.25
N ILE A 87 -10.43 -4.00 -9.41
CA ILE A 87 -11.09 -2.87 -8.72
C ILE A 87 -10.56 -1.50 -9.15
N ARG A 88 -9.49 -1.46 -9.94
CA ARG A 88 -8.93 -0.22 -10.47
C ARG A 88 -10.00 0.55 -11.22
N ARG A 89 -10.06 1.85 -10.99
CA ARG A 89 -10.83 2.75 -11.83
C ARG A 89 -9.84 3.36 -12.80
N ARG A 90 -10.06 3.13 -14.09
CA ARG A 90 -9.35 3.93 -15.09
C ARG A 90 -9.72 5.39 -14.82
N ARG A 91 -8.73 6.25 -14.61
CA ARG A 91 -8.97 7.68 -14.68
C ARG A 91 -9.52 7.96 -16.09
N PRO A 92 -10.72 8.52 -16.26
CA PRO A 92 -11.10 9.05 -17.56
C PRO A 92 -10.03 10.08 -17.93
N ASN A 93 -9.51 9.99 -19.15
CA ASN A 93 -8.40 10.82 -19.62
C ASN A 93 -8.63 12.29 -19.22
N ALA A 94 -7.65 12.86 -18.52
CA ALA A 94 -7.51 14.29 -18.37
C ALA A 94 -7.20 14.92 -19.74
#